data_AF-A0A9P1HEF8-F1
#
_entry.id   AF-A0A9P1HEF8-F1
#
_cell.length_a   1.000
_cell.length_b   1.000
_cell.length_c   1.000
_cell.angle_alpha   90.00
_cell.angle_beta   90.00
_cell.angle_gamma   90.00
#
_symmetry.space_group_name_H-M   'P 1'
#
loop_
_entity.id
_entity.type
_entity.pdbx_description
1 polymer ?
#
loop_
_entity_poly.entity_id
_entity_poly.type
_entity_poly.pdbx_seq_one_letter_code
_entity_poly.pdbx_strand_id
1 'polypeptide(L)'
;MPASANPCKYLIYYPFSPLTIAKTHNIILYIICLLIWHDVLPKEGKFLVAIPILNILSIAVAFISLWFMVQKFYWKKLEVILDTSALFFSILSLLISLFNIRLDLTIIVVQILTSFSWIFCIIWSYFHTFNNVSNLFISEWGEATTDIEIEALEDHF
;
A
#
# COMPACT_ATOMS: atom_id res chain seq x y z
N MET A 1 21.57 -26.00 -28.61
CA MET A 1 21.72 -25.15 -27.42
C MET A 1 20.70 -25.61 -26.40
N PRO A 2 21.07 -26.09 -25.20
CA PRO A 2 20.07 -26.48 -24.23
C PRO A 2 19.46 -25.21 -23.61
N ALA A 3 18.14 -25.16 -23.57
CA ALA A 3 17.39 -24.18 -22.80
C ALA A 3 17.65 -24.42 -21.31
N SER A 4 18.68 -23.80 -20.75
CA SER A 4 18.85 -23.68 -19.30
C SER A 4 18.09 -22.46 -18.80
N ALA A 5 16.80 -22.38 -19.10
CA ALA A 5 15.90 -21.52 -18.35
C ALA A 5 15.35 -22.38 -17.22
N ASN A 6 15.99 -22.34 -16.05
CA ASN A 6 15.29 -22.69 -14.83
C ASN A 6 13.96 -21.92 -14.89
N PRO A 7 12.78 -22.57 -14.88
CA PRO A 7 11.54 -21.82 -14.83
C PRO A 7 11.63 -20.96 -13.57
N CYS A 8 11.42 -19.65 -13.71
CA CYS A 8 11.35 -18.70 -12.61
C CYS A 8 10.36 -19.27 -11.57
N LYS A 9 10.91 -19.99 -10.59
CA LYS A 9 10.20 -20.67 -9.50
C LYS A 9 9.54 -19.67 -8.55
N TYR A 10 9.70 -18.38 -8.85
CA TYR A 10 9.12 -17.23 -8.19
C TYR A 10 8.07 -16.57 -9.07
N LEU A 11 7.31 -17.35 -9.84
CA LEU A 11 5.89 -17.09 -10.02
C LEU A 11 5.23 -17.20 -8.63
N ILE A 12 5.53 -16.19 -7.80
CA ILE A 12 5.10 -16.06 -6.42
C ILE A 12 3.59 -16.22 -6.44
N TYR A 13 3.12 -17.22 -5.70
CA TYR A 13 1.72 -17.53 -5.53
C TYR A 13 0.92 -16.25 -5.19
N TYR A 14 0.23 -15.79 -6.21
CA TYR A 14 -1.01 -15.01 -6.23
C TYR A 14 -1.90 -15.23 -4.98
N PRO A 15 -2.74 -14.27 -4.54
CA PRO A 15 -2.54 -12.85 -4.24
C PRO A 15 -1.98 -12.61 -2.81
N PHE A 16 -1.44 -13.64 -2.15
CA PHE A 16 -1.02 -13.58 -0.75
C PHE A 16 0.45 -13.18 -0.59
N SER A 17 0.81 -12.00 -1.08
CA SER A 17 2.13 -11.44 -0.80
C SER A 17 2.20 -10.91 0.65
N PRO A 18 3.39 -10.87 1.28
CA PRO A 18 3.56 -10.21 2.58
C PRO A 18 3.10 -8.74 2.57
N LEU A 19 3.19 -8.05 1.43
CA LEU A 19 2.63 -6.70 1.25
C LEU A 19 1.11 -6.70 1.35
N THR A 20 0.44 -7.66 0.70
CA THR A 20 -1.02 -7.78 0.75
C THR A 20 -1.50 -7.97 2.19
N ILE A 21 -0.82 -8.83 2.95
CA ILE A 21 -1.12 -9.08 4.36
C ILE A 21 -0.87 -7.83 5.20
N ALA A 22 0.29 -7.18 5.05
CA ALA A 22 0.65 -5.98 5.79
C ALA A 22 -0.31 -4.81 5.51
N LYS A 23 -0.73 -4.62 4.26
CA LYS A 23 -1.69 -3.57 3.86
C LYS A 23 -3.09 -3.86 4.37
N THR A 24 -3.53 -5.11 4.32
CA THR A 24 -4.82 -5.51 4.90
C THR A 24 -4.80 -5.31 6.42
N HIS A 25 -3.71 -5.68 7.08
CA HIS A 25 -3.50 -5.41 8.50
C HIS A 25 -3.57 -3.92 8.84
N ASN A 26 -2.91 -3.06 8.06
CA ASN A 26 -2.98 -1.60 8.20
C ASN A 26 -4.41 -1.07 8.05
N ILE A 27 -5.16 -1.55 7.06
CA ILE A 27 -6.56 -1.16 6.85
C ILE A 27 -7.40 -1.51 8.10
N ILE A 28 -7.24 -2.72 8.63
CA ILE A 28 -7.97 -3.15 9.85
C ILE A 28 -7.63 -2.24 11.03
N LEU A 29 -6.35 -1.95 11.26
CA LEU A 29 -5.92 -1.07 12.33
C LEU A 29 -6.50 0.35 12.19
N TYR A 30 -6.48 0.92 10.98
CA TYR A 30 -7.07 2.22 10.74
C TYR A 30 -8.59 2.22 10.93
N ILE A 31 -9.30 1.17 10.52
CA ILE A 31 -10.75 1.05 10.78
C ILE A 31 -11.02 1.00 12.28
N ILE A 32 -10.27 0.21 13.05
CA ILE A 32 -10.41 0.17 14.52
C ILE A 32 -10.17 1.57 15.10
N CYS A 33 -9.14 2.27 14.64
CA CYS A 33 -8.86 3.65 15.08
C CYS A 33 -10.00 4.62 14.73
N LEU A 34 -10.60 4.50 13.54
CA LEU A 34 -11.75 5.32 13.14
C LEU A 34 -12.99 5.06 13.99
N LEU A 35 -13.23 3.81 14.40
CA LEU A 35 -14.32 3.46 15.31
C LEU A 35 -14.11 4.08 16.69
N ILE A 36 -12.89 4.04 17.23
CA ILE A 36 -12.55 4.73 18.49
C ILE A 36 -12.77 6.25 18.33
N TRP A 37 -12.34 6.81 17.20
CA TRP A 37 -12.54 8.23 16.92
C TRP A 37 -14.00 8.64 16.84
N HIS A 38 -14.89 7.79 16.33
CA HIS A 38 -16.33 8.10 16.28
C HIS A 38 -16.88 8.46 17.67
N ASP A 39 -16.41 7.80 18.73
CA ASP A 39 -16.86 8.02 20.10
C ASP A 39 -16.12 9.17 20.81
N VAL A 40 -14.92 9.53 20.34
CA VAL A 40 -14.06 10.57 20.91
C VAL A 40 -14.24 11.94 20.23
N LEU A 41 -14.55 11.98 18.93
CA LEU A 41 -14.72 13.19 18.12
C LEU A 41 -15.67 14.25 18.73
N PRO A 42 -16.81 13.88 19.36
CA PRO A 42 -17.73 14.86 19.94
C PRO A 42 -17.16 15.62 21.14
N LYS A 43 -16.08 15.10 21.75
CA LYS A 43 -15.50 15.61 23.00
C LYS A 43 -14.24 16.44 22.76
N GLU A 44 -13.63 16.30 21.60
CA GLU A 44 -12.31 16.82 21.29
C GLU A 44 -12.35 17.93 20.21
N GLY A 45 -11.44 18.91 20.30
CA GLY A 45 -11.48 20.13 19.48
C GLY A 45 -11.28 19.91 17.97
N LYS A 46 -11.70 20.90 17.15
CA LYS A 46 -11.70 20.86 15.67
C LYS A 46 -10.37 20.45 15.01
N PHE A 47 -9.24 20.72 15.65
CA PHE A 47 -7.91 20.38 15.12
C PHE A 47 -7.67 18.86 15.07
N LEU A 48 -8.25 18.11 16.01
CA LEU A 48 -8.06 16.66 16.10
C LEU A 48 -8.80 15.86 15.02
N VAL A 49 -9.73 16.49 14.30
CA VAL A 49 -10.41 15.91 13.13
C VAL A 49 -9.43 15.58 12.00
N ALA A 50 -8.22 16.18 11.99
CA ALA A 50 -7.19 15.85 11.03
C ALA A 50 -6.73 14.38 11.10
N ILE A 51 -6.70 13.76 12.30
CA ILE A 51 -6.26 12.37 12.50
C ILE A 51 -7.14 11.37 11.72
N PRO A 52 -8.47 11.32 11.92
CA PRO A 52 -9.32 10.40 11.17
C PRO A 52 -9.29 10.67 9.66
N ILE A 53 -9.12 11.92 9.21
CA ILE A 53 -8.96 12.24 7.79
C ILE A 53 -7.68 11.61 7.23
N LEU A 54 -6.55 11.76 7.93
CA LEU A 54 -5.28 11.16 7.53
C LEU A 54 -5.35 9.63 7.50
N ASN A 55 -6.04 9.01 8.47
CA ASN A 55 -6.26 7.56 8.47
C ASN A 55 -7.08 7.10 7.26
N ILE A 56 -8.13 7.83 6.88
CA ILE A 56 -8.94 7.54 5.68
C ILE A 56 -8.09 7.66 4.41
N LEU A 57 -7.23 8.67 4.32
CA LEU A 57 -6.30 8.80 3.19
C LEU A 57 -5.32 7.63 3.12
N SER A 58 -4.75 7.19 4.25
CA SER A 58 -3.90 5.99 4.30
C SER A 58 -4.64 4.73 3.86
N ILE A 59 -5.92 4.57 4.26
CA ILE A 59 -6.77 3.47 3.81
C ILE A 59 -6.98 3.54 2.28
N ALA A 60 -7.28 4.72 1.74
CA ALA A 60 -7.49 4.90 0.31
C ALA A 60 -6.23 4.52 -0.50
N VAL A 61 -5.05 4.96 -0.05
CA VAL A 61 -3.77 4.59 -0.66
C VAL A 61 -3.54 3.07 -0.58
N ALA A 62 -3.82 2.45 0.56
CA ALA A 62 -3.70 1.00 0.72
C ALA A 62 -4.64 0.25 -0.24
N PHE A 63 -5.88 0.70 -0.42
CA PHE A 63 -6.81 0.10 -1.38
C PHE A 63 -6.35 0.25 -2.82
N ILE A 64 -5.85 1.42 -3.21
CA ILE A 64 -5.31 1.64 -4.57
C ILE A 64 -4.14 0.70 -4.83
N SER A 65 -3.21 0.57 -3.87
CA SER A 65 -2.09 -0.35 -4.02
C SER A 65 -2.54 -1.82 -4.08
N LEU A 66 -3.47 -2.24 -3.20
CA LEU A 66 -4.03 -3.59 -3.23
C LEU A 66 -4.78 -3.87 -4.54
N TRP A 67 -5.47 -2.88 -5.10
CA TRP A 67 -6.14 -2.98 -6.38
C TRP A 67 -5.14 -3.30 -7.51
N PHE A 68 -4.03 -2.55 -7.58
CA PHE A 68 -2.95 -2.85 -8.53
C PHE A 68 -2.36 -4.25 -8.32
N MET A 69 -2.15 -4.68 -7.07
CA MET A 69 -1.68 -6.04 -6.78
C MET A 69 -2.63 -7.13 -7.27
N VAL A 70 -3.94 -6.98 -7.03
CA VAL A 70 -4.95 -7.96 -7.48
C VAL A 70 -4.92 -8.08 -9.00
N GLN A 71 -4.74 -6.97 -9.70
CA GLN A 71 -4.66 -6.89 -11.15
C GLN A 71 -3.30 -7.30 -11.76
N LYS A 72 -2.36 -7.83 -10.97
CA LYS A 72 -0.99 -8.16 -11.44
C LYS A 72 -0.22 -6.96 -11.99
N PHE A 73 -0.59 -5.74 -11.61
CA PHE A 73 0.11 -4.53 -12.03
C PHE A 73 1.16 -4.18 -10.98
N TYR A 74 2.40 -4.60 -11.21
CA TYR A 74 3.53 -4.32 -10.34
C TYR A 74 4.46 -3.33 -11.02
N TRP A 75 4.38 -2.08 -10.60
CA TRP A 75 5.38 -1.09 -10.93
C TRP A 75 6.08 -0.63 -9.66
N LYS A 76 7.34 -1.05 -9.49
CA LYS A 76 8.11 -0.83 -8.26
C LYS A 76 8.11 0.63 -7.82
N LYS A 77 8.31 1.56 -8.76
CA LYS A 77 8.32 3.00 -8.47
C LYS A 77 6.97 3.47 -7.93
N LEU A 78 5.87 3.07 -8.58
CA LEU A 78 4.52 3.43 -8.14
C LEU A 78 4.22 2.87 -6.75
N GLU A 79 4.56 1.60 -6.53
CA GLU A 79 4.32 0.92 -5.26
C GLU A 79 5.06 1.58 -4.09
N VAL A 80 6.34 1.90 -4.28
CA VAL A 80 7.12 2.63 -3.27
C VAL A 80 6.54 4.02 -2.99
N ILE A 81 6.06 4.73 -4.03
CA ILE A 81 5.41 6.04 -3.86
C ILE A 81 4.14 5.91 -3.03
N LEU A 82 3.29 4.93 -3.32
CA LEU A 82 2.07 4.67 -2.56
C LEU A 82 2.42 4.35 -1.09
N ASP A 83 3.34 3.42 -0.84
CA ASP A 83 3.74 3.07 0.52
C ASP A 83 4.35 4.25 1.29
N THR A 84 5.16 5.07 0.63
CA THR A 84 5.76 6.27 1.22
C THR A 84 4.70 7.32 1.54
N SER A 85 3.70 7.51 0.67
CA SER A 85 2.61 8.45 0.91
C SER A 85 1.74 8.05 2.11
N ALA A 86 1.46 6.76 2.25
CA ALA A 86 0.72 6.25 3.41
C ALA A 86 1.54 6.34 4.71
N LEU A 87 2.85 6.08 4.64
CA LEU A 87 3.75 6.33 5.77
C LEU A 87 3.73 7.80 6.19
N PHE A 88 3.77 8.73 5.23
CA PHE A 88 3.71 10.17 5.51
C PHE A 88 2.43 10.55 6.27
N PHE A 89 1.27 10.06 5.83
CA PHE A 89 0.01 10.29 6.55
C PHE A 89 0.01 9.65 7.95
N SER A 90 0.57 8.44 8.09
CA SER A 90 0.71 7.75 9.38
C SER A 90 1.60 8.51 10.36
N ILE A 91 2.74 9.03 9.90
CA ILE A 91 3.67 9.83 10.73
C ILE A 91 3.02 11.16 11.13
N LEU A 92 2.35 11.84 10.19
CA LEU A 92 1.67 13.10 10.50
C LEU A 92 0.56 12.89 11.54
N SER A 93 -0.21 11.82 11.40
CA SER A 93 -1.24 11.40 12.35
C SER A 93 -0.65 11.09 13.73
N LEU A 94 0.49 10.39 13.78
CA LEU A 94 1.23 10.13 15.01
C LEU A 94 1.71 11.42 15.69
N LEU A 95 2.28 12.36 14.93
CA LEU A 95 2.77 13.63 15.47
C LEU A 95 1.64 14.46 16.10
N ILE A 96 0.49 14.55 15.43
CA ILE A 96 -0.70 15.23 15.98
C ILE A 96 -1.17 14.52 17.25
N SER A 97 -1.14 13.19 17.27
CA SER A 97 -1.55 12.39 18.43
C SER A 97 -0.61 12.59 19.63
N LEU A 98 0.70 12.61 19.41
CA LEU A 98 1.71 12.81 20.45
C LEU A 98 1.70 14.22 21.04
N PHE A 99 1.36 15.23 20.23
CA PHE A 99 1.24 16.60 20.72
C PHE A 99 0.04 16.78 21.67
N ASN A 100 -0.92 15.85 21.66
CA ASN A 100 -2.12 15.94 22.49
C ASN A 100 -2.13 14.85 23.58
N ILE A 101 -1.60 15.20 24.76
CA ILE A 101 -1.42 14.30 25.92
C ILE A 101 -2.73 13.68 26.44
N ARG A 102 -3.89 14.22 26.05
CA ARG A 102 -5.22 13.73 26.48
C ARG A 102 -5.81 12.66 25.59
N LEU A 103 -5.15 12.33 24.47
CA LEU A 103 -5.65 11.33 23.54
C LEU A 103 -5.64 9.92 24.13
N ASP A 104 -6.58 9.08 23.68
CA ASP A 104 -6.59 7.66 24.02
C ASP A 104 -5.27 7.01 23.58
N LEU A 105 -4.61 6.32 24.52
CA LEU A 105 -3.35 5.60 24.27
C LEU A 105 -3.49 4.61 23.11
N THR A 106 -4.68 4.03 22.93
CA THR A 106 -5.00 3.10 21.84
C THR A 106 -4.80 3.74 20.48
N ILE A 107 -5.18 5.01 20.30
CA ILE A 107 -4.97 5.74 19.04
C ILE A 107 -3.48 5.88 18.75
N ILE A 108 -2.69 6.28 19.76
CA ILE A 108 -1.23 6.44 19.64
C ILE A 108 -0.58 5.11 19.27
N VAL A 109 -0.96 4.01 19.95
CA VAL A 109 -0.43 2.66 19.69
C VAL A 109 -0.74 2.23 18.25
N VAL A 110 -1.97 2.46 17.77
CA VAL A 110 -2.33 2.16 16.38
C VAL A 110 -1.43 2.93 15.41
N GLN A 111 -1.23 4.23 15.60
CA GLN A 111 -0.40 5.03 14.70
C GLN A 111 1.08 4.57 14.69
N ILE A 112 1.60 4.12 15.84
CA ILE A 112 2.95 3.55 15.91
C ILE A 112 3.02 2.24 15.11
N LEU A 113 2.08 1.32 15.33
CA LEU A 113 2.04 0.02 14.65
C LEU A 113 1.89 0.17 13.13
N THR A 114 0.98 1.03 12.68
CA THR A 114 0.79 1.27 11.24
C THR A 114 2.02 1.93 10.62
N SER A 115 2.71 2.82 11.32
CA SER A 115 3.95 3.43 10.82
C SER A 115 5.06 2.39 10.63
N PHE A 116 5.25 1.48 11.59
CA PHE A 116 6.21 0.38 11.44
C PHE A 116 5.83 -0.57 10.31
N SER A 117 4.55 -0.90 10.17
CA SER A 117 4.05 -1.74 9.08
C SER A 117 4.26 -1.07 7.71
N TRP A 118 4.06 0.24 7.59
CA TRP A 118 4.36 0.96 6.34
C TRP A 118 5.85 1.01 6.02
N ILE A 119 6.72 1.18 7.03
CA ILE A 119 8.18 1.05 6.83
C ILE A 119 8.52 -0.35 6.31
N PHE A 120 7.92 -1.39 6.87
CA PHE A 120 8.05 -2.75 6.36
C PHE A 120 7.59 -2.86 4.90
N CYS A 121 6.44 -2.29 4.54
CA CYS A 121 5.96 -2.29 3.16
C CYS A 121 6.96 -1.63 2.20
N ILE A 122 7.51 -0.46 2.54
CA ILE A 122 8.50 0.24 1.71
C ILE A 122 9.74 -0.62 1.50
N ILE A 123 10.31 -1.16 2.58
CA ILE A 123 11.51 -2.02 2.51
C ILE A 123 11.22 -3.24 1.64
N TRP A 124 10.10 -3.92 1.90
CA TRP A 124 9.73 -5.11 1.16
C TRP A 124 9.52 -4.80 -0.33
N SER A 125 8.78 -3.74 -0.64
CA SER A 125 8.53 -3.30 -2.01
C SER A 125 9.83 -2.97 -2.73
N TYR A 126 10.77 -2.31 -2.04
CA TYR A 126 12.05 -1.95 -2.61
C TYR A 126 12.95 -3.16 -2.92
N PHE A 127 12.96 -4.19 -2.08
CA PHE A 127 13.86 -5.34 -2.27
C PHE A 127 13.23 -6.49 -3.05
N HIS A 128 11.92 -6.66 -3.00
CA HIS A 128 11.24 -7.87 -3.49
C HIS A 128 10.23 -7.62 -4.62
N THR A 129 9.89 -6.36 -4.94
CA THR A 129 9.02 -6.07 -6.09
C THR A 129 9.86 -5.90 -7.35
N PHE A 130 9.52 -6.67 -8.39
CA PHE A 130 10.02 -6.49 -9.75
C PHE A 130 8.93 -5.85 -10.61
N ASN A 131 9.34 -5.09 -11.62
CA ASN A 131 8.39 -4.54 -12.57
C ASN A 131 7.78 -5.70 -13.35
N ASN A 132 6.46 -5.84 -13.29
CA ASN A 132 5.71 -6.81 -14.05
C ASN A 132 4.32 -6.24 -14.29
N VAL A 133 3.96 -6.08 -15.55
CA VAL A 133 2.61 -5.69 -15.95
C VAL A 133 2.01 -6.95 -16.57
N SER A 134 1.05 -7.57 -15.90
CA SER A 134 0.34 -8.67 -16.56
C SER A 134 -0.43 -8.14 -17.75
N ASN A 135 -0.35 -8.91 -18.84
CA ASN A 135 -1.18 -8.74 -20.02
C ASN A 135 -2.68 -8.65 -19.72
N LEU A 136 -3.20 -9.05 -18.55
CA LEU A 136 -4.60 -8.79 -18.18
C LEU A 136 -4.98 -7.28 -18.21
N PHE A 137 -4.01 -6.38 -18.03
CA PHE A 137 -4.23 -4.94 -18.18
C PHE A 137 -4.11 -4.44 -19.63
N ILE A 138 -3.44 -5.18 -20.51
CA ILE A 138 -3.08 -4.76 -21.88
C ILE A 138 -3.91 -5.49 -22.95
N SER A 139 -4.22 -6.77 -22.77
CA SER A 139 -4.89 -7.62 -23.77
C SER A 139 -6.42 -7.61 -23.70
N GLU A 140 -7.03 -7.14 -22.62
CA GLU A 140 -8.50 -7.13 -22.45
C GLU A 140 -9.13 -5.73 -22.59
N TRP A 141 -8.34 -4.72 -22.94
CA TRP A 141 -8.83 -3.46 -23.52
C TRP A 141 -8.50 -3.42 -25.03
N GLY A 142 -9.10 -4.34 -25.79
CA GLY A 142 -9.36 -4.10 -27.22
C GLY A 142 -8.86 -5.13 -28.23
N GLU A 143 -7.66 -5.70 -28.09
CA GLU A 143 -7.17 -6.75 -28.98
C GLU A 143 -5.90 -7.36 -28.39
N ALA A 144 -5.75 -8.68 -28.48
CA ALA A 144 -4.58 -9.40 -27.96
C ALA A 144 -3.34 -9.06 -28.80
N THR A 145 -2.50 -8.14 -28.32
CA THR A 145 -1.25 -7.84 -29.00
C THR A 145 -0.14 -8.78 -28.57
N THR A 146 0.58 -9.26 -29.59
CA THR A 146 1.64 -10.26 -29.50
C THR A 146 2.91 -9.68 -28.86
N ASP A 147 3.73 -10.56 -28.27
CA ASP A 147 4.97 -10.29 -27.51
C ASP A 147 5.95 -9.26 -28.12
N ILE A 148 5.81 -8.94 -29.40
CA ILE A 148 6.58 -7.94 -30.17
C ILE A 148 6.29 -6.49 -29.72
N GLU A 149 5.10 -6.19 -29.22
CA GLU A 149 4.74 -4.81 -28.82
C GLU A 149 5.26 -4.39 -27.44
N ILE A 150 5.52 -5.36 -26.56
CA ILE A 150 6.11 -5.11 -25.23
C ILE A 150 7.58 -4.71 -25.40
N GLU A 151 8.31 -5.35 -26.31
CA GLU A 151 9.70 -4.99 -26.66
C GLU A 151 9.78 -3.58 -27.25
N ALA A 152 8.77 -3.16 -28.05
CA ALA A 152 8.71 -1.82 -28.62
C ALA A 152 8.41 -0.69 -27.60
N LEU A 153 7.77 -1.02 -26.47
CA LEU A 153 7.50 -0.06 -25.38
C LEU A 153 8.71 0.13 -24.46
N GLU A 154 9.59 -0.86 -24.33
CA GLU A 154 10.85 -0.74 -23.58
C GLU A 154 11.89 0.10 -24.34
N ASP A 155 11.88 0.10 -25.67
CA ASP A 155 12.80 0.90 -26.49
C ASP A 155 12.43 2.39 -26.60
N HIS A 156 11.25 2.79 -26.11
CA HIS A 156 10.74 4.17 -26.23
C HIS A 156 10.78 5.00 -24.93
N PHE A 157 11.23 4.43 -23.79
CA PHE A 157 11.38 5.11 -22.48
C PHE A 157 12.80 4.95 -21.91
#